data_AF-A0A6P5H046-F1
#
_entry.id   AF-A0A6P5H046-F1
#
_cell.length_a   1.000
_cell.length_b   1.000
_cell.length_c   1.000
_cell.angle_alpha   90.00
_cell.angle_beta   90.00
_cell.angle_gamma   90.00
#
_symmetry.space_group_name_H-M   'P 1'
#
loop_
_entity.id
_entity.type
_entity.pdbx_description
1 polymer ?
#
loop_
_entity_poly.entity_id
_entity_poly.type
_entity_poly.pdbx_seq_one_letter_code
_entity_poly.pdbx_strand_id
1 'polypeptide(L)'
;MNEGAGEELLSLSLGLNSSWCTNTTKMKRKAKDDHEYSNPACNVTTMQDVEDNKFFNLLHMRDQMLKHDPKRSNGALEGTTNGLQLIHLLLFAATAINKNNTSSAVDALHEIYKNASFHGDSIQRVVAYFADALSVRIPSPRSPLYHSIVVSPTPEEEFSAFTEFYRASPYYQFAHFTANQAIVEAFENEEKRNGGRIHVIDFDVSYGFQWPSLIQSLSDKASSSKPISLRITGFGRSVDELEETEMRLVNFASGCNNLFFKFEGILRGSSTCNDIRIEKYSTLVRGKVTKAREASYRDSWSLCITTPPCSTR
;
A
#
# COMPACT_ATOMS: atom_id res chain seq x y z
N MET A 1 8.06 -36.02 32.32
CA MET A 1 8.68 -34.80 32.90
C MET A 1 9.97 -34.53 32.16
N ASN A 2 10.16 -33.27 31.79
CA ASN A 2 11.26 -32.64 31.06
C ASN A 2 11.44 -32.97 29.58
N GLU A 3 10.73 -32.19 28.75
CA GLU A 3 11.23 -31.68 27.47
C GLU A 3 12.27 -30.57 27.72
N GLY A 4 13.26 -30.44 26.84
CA GLY A 4 14.23 -29.34 26.92
C GLY A 4 15.36 -29.46 25.90
N ALA A 5 15.12 -28.94 24.70
CA ALA A 5 16.09 -28.43 23.72
C ALA A 5 15.26 -28.02 22.49
N GLY A 6 14.85 -26.77 22.32
CA GLY A 6 15.75 -25.67 21.97
C GLY A 6 15.67 -25.46 20.45
N GLU A 7 14.48 -25.11 19.95
CA GLU A 7 14.30 -24.72 18.55
C GLU A 7 14.78 -23.27 18.37
N GLU A 8 15.97 -23.16 17.80
CA GLU A 8 16.60 -21.92 17.37
C GLU A 8 15.88 -21.40 16.12
N LEU A 9 14.80 -20.65 16.35
CA LEU A 9 14.06 -19.94 15.33
C LEU A 9 14.96 -18.81 14.79
N LEU A 10 15.58 -19.04 13.63
CA LEU A 10 16.41 -18.07 12.90
C LEU A 10 15.56 -16.85 12.51
N SER A 11 15.42 -15.91 13.44
CA SER A 11 14.88 -14.58 13.19
C SER A 11 15.87 -13.82 12.33
N LEU A 12 15.59 -13.73 11.02
CA LEU A 12 16.24 -12.79 10.11
C LEU A 12 15.74 -11.37 10.41
N SER A 13 16.26 -10.80 11.48
CA SER A 13 16.11 -9.37 11.80
C SER A 13 17.25 -8.61 11.12
N LEU A 14 17.01 -8.11 9.91
CA LEU A 14 17.93 -7.20 9.23
C LEU A 14 17.34 -5.78 9.21
N GLY A 15 17.92 -4.96 10.08
CA GLY A 15 18.27 -3.55 9.87
C GLY A 15 17.20 -2.59 9.36
N LEU A 16 16.44 -1.99 10.27
CA LEU A 16 15.83 -0.67 10.06
C LEU A 16 16.16 0.20 11.26
N ASN A 17 17.20 1.02 11.13
CA ASN A 17 17.52 2.05 12.10
C ASN A 17 17.85 3.33 11.34
N SER A 18 16.95 4.31 11.35
CA SER A 18 17.32 5.70 11.13
C SER A 18 16.39 6.62 11.92
N SER A 19 16.99 7.32 12.87
CA SER A 19 16.41 8.38 13.66
C SER A 19 16.55 9.71 12.90
N TRP A 20 15.47 10.48 12.77
CA TRP A 20 15.60 11.91 12.47
C TRP A 20 14.68 12.75 13.35
N CYS A 21 15.30 13.59 14.18
CA CYS A 21 14.65 14.66 14.93
C CYS A 21 14.69 15.96 14.12
N THR A 22 13.59 16.70 14.04
CA THR A 22 13.62 18.12 13.70
C THR A 22 12.63 18.93 14.53
N ASN A 23 13.17 19.91 15.26
CA ASN A 23 12.47 20.94 16.02
C ASN A 23 11.77 21.92 15.06
N THR A 24 10.56 22.37 15.42
CA THR A 24 9.95 23.56 14.80
C THR A 24 9.62 24.62 15.86
N THR A 25 10.21 25.80 15.65
CA THR A 25 10.05 27.02 16.43
C THR A 25 8.71 27.70 16.17
N LYS A 26 8.01 28.07 17.25
CA LYS A 26 6.76 28.85 17.23
C LYS A 26 7.03 30.31 16.88
N MET A 27 6.31 30.86 15.90
CA MET A 27 6.15 32.32 15.73
C MET A 27 4.69 32.73 15.87
N LYS A 28 4.41 33.51 16.93
CA LYS A 28 3.18 34.25 17.17
C LYS A 28 3.10 35.43 16.18
N ARG A 29 1.94 35.64 15.55
CA ARG A 29 1.59 36.93 14.94
C ARG A 29 0.38 37.55 15.63
N LYS A 30 0.48 38.88 15.76
CA LYS A 30 -0.24 39.81 16.63
C LYS A 30 -1.52 40.28 15.93
N ALA A 31 -2.65 40.24 16.63
CA ALA A 31 -3.94 40.76 16.16
C ALA A 31 -3.89 42.29 16.05
N LYS A 32 -4.55 42.84 15.01
CA LYS A 32 -4.82 44.26 14.85
C LYS A 32 -6.32 44.42 14.69
N ASP A 33 -6.94 45.08 15.66
CA ASP A 33 -8.33 45.52 15.68
C ASP A 33 -8.59 46.50 14.54
N ASP A 34 -9.66 46.27 13.78
CA ASP A 34 -10.34 47.33 13.04
C ASP A 34 -11.85 47.21 13.34
N HIS A 35 -12.38 48.26 13.96
CA HIS A 35 -13.78 48.44 14.31
C HIS A 35 -14.62 48.59 13.03
N GLU A 36 -15.54 47.65 12.77
CA GLU A 36 -16.53 47.79 11.70
C GLU A 36 -17.96 47.88 12.27
N TYR A 37 -18.70 48.81 11.67
CA TYR A 37 -19.96 49.41 12.09
C TYR A 37 -21.10 48.37 12.09
N SER A 38 -21.82 48.27 13.20
CA SER A 38 -22.99 47.40 13.32
C SER A 38 -24.12 47.84 12.38
N ASN A 39 -24.59 46.94 11.53
CA ASN A 39 -25.89 47.04 10.86
C ASN A 39 -26.58 45.67 10.98
N PRO A 40 -27.76 45.56 11.63
CA PRO A 40 -28.44 44.28 11.80
C PRO A 40 -29.26 43.99 10.53
N ALA A 41 -28.56 43.62 9.46
CA ALA A 41 -29.22 43.01 8.31
C ALA A 41 -29.49 41.53 8.65
N CYS A 42 -30.75 41.11 8.52
CA CYS A 42 -31.18 39.72 8.69
C CYS A 42 -30.21 38.74 8.03
N ASN A 43 -29.56 37.88 8.81
CA ASN A 43 -28.87 36.71 8.30
C ASN A 43 -29.93 35.76 7.72
N VAL A 44 -30.28 35.94 6.46
CA VAL A 44 -30.98 34.90 5.68
C VAL A 44 -29.92 33.84 5.39
N THR A 45 -29.76 32.89 6.31
CA THR A 45 -28.96 31.69 6.07
C THR A 45 -29.59 30.96 4.90
N THR A 46 -28.92 30.94 3.75
CA THR A 46 -29.42 30.23 2.58
C THR A 46 -29.37 28.72 2.85
N MET A 47 -30.17 27.92 2.14
CA MET A 47 -30.10 26.45 2.31
C MET A 47 -28.70 25.89 2.03
N GLN A 48 -27.94 26.57 1.16
CA GLN A 48 -26.55 26.25 0.88
C GLN A 48 -25.64 26.49 2.11
N ASP A 49 -25.82 27.61 2.82
CA ASP A 49 -25.05 27.93 4.04
C ASP A 49 -25.31 26.90 5.17
N VAL A 50 -26.52 26.35 5.25
CA VAL A 50 -26.87 25.30 6.23
C VAL A 50 -26.19 23.98 5.89
N GLU A 51 -26.20 23.59 4.61
CA GLU A 51 -25.54 22.36 4.14
C GLU A 51 -24.01 22.44 4.32
N ASP A 52 -23.42 23.60 4.01
CA ASP A 52 -22.00 23.85 4.20
C ASP A 52 -21.64 23.78 5.69
N ASN A 53 -22.43 24.38 6.58
CA ASN A 53 -22.22 24.30 8.03
C ASN A 53 -22.33 22.86 8.56
N LYS A 54 -23.30 22.07 8.09
CA LYS A 54 -23.40 20.63 8.45
C LYS A 54 -22.15 19.87 8.02
N PHE A 55 -21.63 20.16 6.84
CA PHE A 55 -20.42 19.52 6.34
C PHE A 55 -19.16 19.92 7.12
N PHE A 56 -19.01 21.20 7.50
CA PHE A 56 -17.92 21.62 8.39
C PHE A 56 -17.97 20.93 9.77
N ASN A 57 -19.17 20.78 10.34
CA ASN A 57 -19.34 20.01 11.58
C ASN A 57 -18.96 18.54 11.40
N LEU A 58 -19.29 17.93 10.26
CA LEU A 58 -18.89 16.58 9.93
C LEU A 58 -17.35 16.44 9.87
N LEU A 59 -16.65 17.37 9.21
CA LEU A 59 -15.19 17.39 9.15
C LEU A 59 -14.55 17.58 10.53
N HIS A 60 -15.15 18.39 11.39
CA HIS A 60 -14.69 18.53 12.77
C HIS A 60 -14.84 17.23 13.56
N MET A 61 -15.96 16.51 13.41
CA MET A 61 -16.16 15.21 14.05
C MET A 61 -15.17 14.16 13.53
N ARG A 62 -14.87 14.18 12.22
CA ARG A 62 -13.83 13.35 11.61
C ARG A 62 -12.46 13.60 12.26
N ASP A 63 -12.06 14.86 12.42
CA ASP A 63 -10.79 15.23 13.06
C ASP A 63 -10.73 14.78 14.53
N GLN A 64 -11.86 14.83 15.25
CA GLN A 64 -11.95 14.28 16.60
C GLN A 64 -11.79 12.75 16.63
N MET A 65 -12.34 12.03 15.66
CA MET A 65 -12.17 10.57 15.56
C MET A 65 -10.73 10.17 15.21
N LEU A 66 -10.03 11.00 14.42
CA LEU A 66 -8.62 10.81 14.07
C LEU A 66 -7.69 11.02 15.28
N LYS A 67 -8.06 11.90 16.22
CA LYS A 67 -7.29 12.12 17.45
C LYS A 67 -7.43 10.92 18.39
N HIS A 68 -6.30 10.43 18.89
CA HIS A 68 -6.27 9.33 19.85
C HIS A 68 -6.84 9.74 21.21
N ASP A 69 -8.02 9.25 21.59
CA ASP A 69 -8.56 9.37 22.95
C ASP A 69 -8.48 8.01 23.68
N PRO A 70 -7.58 7.85 24.67
CA PRO A 70 -7.42 6.61 25.43
C PRO A 70 -8.65 6.22 26.25
N LYS A 71 -9.65 7.09 26.41
CA LYS A 71 -10.88 6.76 27.16
C LYS A 71 -11.93 6.02 26.33
N ARG A 72 -11.84 6.05 24.99
CA ARG A 72 -12.80 5.36 24.10
C ARG A 72 -12.57 3.85 23.97
N SER A 73 -11.46 3.30 24.47
CA SER A 73 -11.11 1.87 24.33
C SER A 73 -11.71 0.93 25.39
N ASN A 74 -12.34 1.44 26.45
CA ASN A 74 -12.72 0.64 27.63
C ASN A 74 -14.14 0.02 27.59
N GLY A 75 -14.83 0.05 26.45
CA GLY A 75 -16.20 -0.48 26.30
C GLY A 75 -16.26 -1.93 25.76
N ALA A 76 -15.52 -2.87 26.32
CA ALA A 76 -15.38 -4.23 25.76
C ALA A 76 -16.59 -5.16 25.95
N LEU A 77 -17.69 -4.72 26.60
CA LEU A 77 -18.84 -5.58 26.97
C LEU A 77 -20.12 -5.37 26.15
N GLU A 78 -20.18 -4.40 25.21
CA GLU A 78 -21.34 -4.14 24.31
C GLU A 78 -21.04 -4.35 22.81
N GLY A 79 -19.97 -5.08 22.46
CA GLY A 79 -19.38 -5.06 21.11
C GLY A 79 -20.26 -5.53 19.95
N THR A 80 -21.13 -6.54 20.14
CA THR A 80 -21.84 -7.17 19.00
C THR A 80 -23.03 -6.36 18.50
N THR A 81 -23.84 -5.82 19.41
CA THR A 81 -25.03 -5.00 19.06
C THR A 81 -24.62 -3.66 18.47
N ASN A 82 -23.58 -3.05 19.03
CA ASN A 82 -23.05 -1.77 18.57
C ASN A 82 -22.33 -1.93 17.21
N GLY A 83 -21.65 -3.05 16.97
CA GLY A 83 -21.02 -3.36 15.68
C GLY A 83 -22.02 -3.49 14.52
N LEU A 84 -23.13 -4.23 14.72
CA LEU A 84 -24.17 -4.36 13.70
C LEU A 84 -24.83 -3.02 13.39
N GLN A 85 -25.10 -2.20 14.40
CA GLN A 85 -25.65 -0.85 14.20
C GLN A 85 -24.71 0.02 13.37
N LEU A 86 -23.40 -0.01 13.63
CA LEU A 86 -22.40 0.72 12.84
C LEU A 86 -22.37 0.27 11.38
N ILE A 87 -22.50 -1.03 11.11
CA ILE A 87 -22.59 -1.56 9.75
C ILE A 87 -23.87 -1.08 9.04
N HIS A 88 -25.01 -1.10 9.74
CA HIS A 88 -26.28 -0.59 9.20
C HIS A 88 -26.21 0.90 8.87
N LEU A 89 -25.62 1.71 9.76
CA LEU A 89 -25.39 3.13 9.51
C LEU A 89 -24.48 3.35 8.29
N LEU A 90 -23.42 2.55 8.15
CA LEU A 90 -22.52 2.64 7.01
C LEU A 90 -23.23 2.33 5.69
N LEU A 91 -24.04 1.27 5.66
CA LEU A 91 -24.83 0.89 4.49
C LEU A 91 -25.89 1.97 4.15
N PHE A 92 -26.52 2.54 5.18
CA PHE A 92 -27.46 3.63 5.00
C PHE A 92 -26.78 4.88 4.43
N ALA A 93 -25.62 5.28 4.95
CA ALA A 93 -24.84 6.40 4.42
C ALA A 93 -24.45 6.19 2.95
N ALA A 94 -23.95 5.01 2.60
CA ALA A 94 -23.64 4.65 1.21
C ALA A 94 -24.87 4.74 0.28
N THR A 95 -26.02 4.26 0.76
CA THR A 95 -27.30 4.31 0.01
C THR A 95 -27.79 5.74 -0.16
N ALA A 96 -27.69 6.57 0.87
CA ALA A 96 -28.07 7.98 0.83
C ALA A 96 -27.20 8.76 -0.16
N ILE A 97 -25.88 8.56 -0.15
CA ILE A 97 -24.95 9.13 -1.13
C ILE A 97 -25.33 8.71 -2.55
N ASN A 98 -25.58 7.42 -2.79
CA ASN A 98 -25.97 6.92 -4.10
C ASN A 98 -27.30 7.52 -4.62
N LYS A 99 -28.21 7.90 -3.70
CA LYS A 99 -29.48 8.58 -4.02
C LYS A 99 -29.34 10.11 -4.09
N ASN A 100 -28.13 10.66 -3.99
CA ASN A 100 -27.86 12.10 -3.88
C ASN A 100 -28.58 12.78 -2.70
N ASN A 101 -28.92 12.03 -1.66
CA ASN A 101 -29.47 12.59 -0.42
C ASN A 101 -28.31 12.93 0.54
N THR A 102 -27.70 14.08 0.29
CA THR A 102 -26.54 14.60 1.03
C THR A 102 -26.85 14.83 2.50
N SER A 103 -28.02 15.40 2.85
CA SER A 103 -28.37 15.63 4.25
C SER A 103 -28.41 14.31 5.05
N SER A 104 -29.13 13.29 4.58
CA SER A 104 -29.19 12.01 5.30
C SER A 104 -27.85 11.29 5.34
N ALA A 105 -27.01 11.45 4.30
CA ALA A 105 -25.65 10.92 4.31
C ALA A 105 -24.79 11.59 5.38
N VAL A 106 -24.82 12.92 5.48
CA VAL A 106 -24.08 13.69 6.48
C VAL A 106 -24.54 13.31 7.89
N ASP A 107 -25.85 13.21 8.12
CA ASP A 107 -26.40 12.84 9.44
C ASP A 107 -25.96 11.41 9.84
N ALA A 108 -25.94 10.46 8.90
CA ALA A 108 -25.48 9.09 9.16
C ALA A 108 -23.97 9.00 9.42
N LEU A 109 -23.16 9.71 8.64
CA LEU A 109 -21.71 9.76 8.84
C LEU A 109 -21.36 10.45 10.16
N HIS A 110 -22.13 11.46 10.56
CA HIS A 110 -21.97 12.13 11.86
C HIS A 110 -22.15 11.13 13.02
N GLU A 111 -23.20 10.31 12.98
CA GLU A 111 -23.40 9.25 13.98
C GLU A 111 -22.29 8.21 13.94
N ILE A 112 -21.76 7.88 12.77
CA ILE A 112 -20.59 6.98 12.67
C ILE A 112 -19.36 7.60 13.34
N TYR A 113 -18.99 8.85 13.04
CA TYR A 113 -17.80 9.49 13.64
C TYR A 113 -17.89 9.68 15.15
N LYS A 114 -19.10 9.71 15.70
CA LYS A 114 -19.34 9.73 17.15
C LYS A 114 -19.05 8.38 17.82
N ASN A 115 -19.34 7.27 17.14
CA ASN A 115 -19.40 5.93 17.73
C ASN A 115 -18.29 4.96 17.25
N ALA A 116 -17.64 5.26 16.12
CA ALA A 116 -16.51 4.50 15.59
C ALA A 116 -15.16 5.06 16.07
N SER A 117 -14.12 4.23 15.99
CA SER A 117 -12.76 4.59 16.41
C SER A 117 -11.72 3.83 15.58
N PHE A 118 -10.66 4.52 15.15
CA PHE A 118 -9.50 3.90 14.49
C PHE A 118 -8.67 3.00 15.41
N HIS A 119 -8.85 3.14 16.72
CA HIS A 119 -8.17 2.34 17.76
C HIS A 119 -9.14 1.37 18.47
N GLY A 120 -10.37 1.25 17.95
CA GLY A 120 -11.40 0.36 18.46
C GLY A 120 -11.26 -1.08 17.97
N ASP A 121 -12.34 -1.85 18.10
CA ASP A 121 -12.40 -3.22 17.58
C ASP A 121 -12.33 -3.28 16.04
N SER A 122 -12.32 -4.49 15.48
CA SER A 122 -12.24 -4.69 14.02
C SER A 122 -13.39 -4.04 13.25
N ILE A 123 -14.63 -4.07 13.78
CA ILE A 123 -15.80 -3.47 13.11
C ILE A 123 -15.72 -1.96 13.16
N GLN A 124 -15.38 -1.38 14.32
CA GLN A 124 -15.20 0.06 14.47
C GLN A 124 -14.13 0.60 13.52
N ARG A 125 -13.01 -0.10 13.38
CA ARG A 125 -11.94 0.31 12.45
C ARG A 125 -12.40 0.26 11.00
N VAL A 126 -13.05 -0.83 10.58
CA VAL A 126 -13.60 -0.95 9.22
C VAL A 126 -14.60 0.17 8.94
N VAL A 127 -15.56 0.38 9.83
CA VAL A 127 -16.58 1.42 9.66
C VAL A 127 -15.98 2.81 9.63
N ALA A 128 -14.97 3.11 10.47
CA ALA A 128 -14.27 4.40 10.46
C ALA A 128 -13.57 4.67 9.11
N TYR A 129 -12.79 3.73 8.59
CA TYR A 129 -12.11 3.89 7.30
C TYR A 129 -13.09 4.01 6.12
N PHE A 130 -14.17 3.22 6.12
CA PHE A 130 -15.18 3.32 5.07
C PHE A 130 -15.99 4.61 5.15
N ALA A 131 -16.34 5.08 6.36
CA ALA A 131 -17.03 6.36 6.55
C ALA A 131 -16.14 7.52 6.09
N ASP A 132 -14.83 7.47 6.35
CA ASP A 132 -13.88 8.44 5.83
C ASP A 132 -13.88 8.46 4.30
N ALA A 133 -13.78 7.30 3.67
CA ALA A 133 -13.84 7.18 2.21
C ALA A 133 -15.18 7.65 1.59
N LEU A 134 -16.30 7.42 2.28
CA LEU A 134 -17.62 7.90 1.85
C LEU A 134 -17.75 9.41 1.98
N SER A 135 -17.17 10.02 3.02
CA SER A 135 -17.24 11.47 3.23
C SER A 135 -16.62 12.27 2.07
N VAL A 136 -15.58 11.72 1.45
CA VAL A 136 -14.91 12.29 0.27
C VAL A 136 -15.85 12.38 -0.94
N ARG A 137 -16.92 11.57 -1.00
CA ARG A 137 -17.88 11.57 -2.10
C ARG A 137 -18.99 12.62 -1.95
N ILE A 138 -19.08 13.28 -0.80
CA ILE A 138 -20.07 14.33 -0.55
C ILE A 138 -19.72 15.64 -1.26
N PRO A 139 -18.51 16.22 -1.09
CA PRO A 139 -18.16 17.44 -1.79
C PRO A 139 -17.96 17.16 -3.29
N SER A 140 -18.29 18.15 -4.12
CA SER A 140 -17.96 18.10 -5.55
C SER A 140 -16.45 17.94 -5.74
N PRO A 141 -15.96 17.11 -6.68
CA PRO A 141 -14.54 16.97 -6.96
C PRO A 141 -13.84 18.27 -7.37
N ARG A 142 -14.61 19.29 -7.79
CA ARG A 142 -14.09 20.64 -8.13
C ARG A 142 -14.02 21.57 -6.92
N SER A 143 -14.50 21.14 -5.76
CA SER A 143 -14.48 21.94 -4.53
C SER A 143 -13.08 21.96 -3.92
N PRO A 144 -12.57 23.12 -3.46
CA PRO A 144 -11.33 23.18 -2.68
C PRO A 144 -11.35 22.27 -1.44
N LEU A 145 -12.55 22.01 -0.88
CA LEU A 145 -12.73 21.12 0.26
C LEU A 145 -12.35 19.67 -0.06
N TYR A 146 -12.59 19.20 -1.28
CA TYR A 146 -12.22 17.85 -1.71
C TYR A 146 -10.70 17.63 -1.60
N HIS A 147 -9.91 18.60 -2.06
CA HIS A 147 -8.44 18.56 -1.99
C HIS A 147 -7.88 18.64 -0.56
N SER A 148 -8.64 19.24 0.37
CA SER A 148 -8.24 19.29 1.79
C SER A 148 -8.44 17.96 2.52
N ILE A 149 -9.33 17.10 2.02
CA ILE A 149 -9.67 15.80 2.63
C ILE A 149 -8.80 14.69 2.02
N VAL A 150 -8.57 14.74 0.71
CA VAL A 150 -7.79 13.74 -0.02
C VAL A 150 -6.32 14.14 -0.06
N VAL A 151 -5.58 13.78 1.00
CA VAL A 151 -4.12 13.90 1.04
C VAL A 151 -3.52 12.59 0.56
N SER A 152 -2.65 12.65 -0.44
CA SER A 152 -1.89 11.46 -0.87
C SER A 152 -0.75 11.21 0.12
N PRO A 153 -0.50 9.95 0.51
CA PRO A 153 0.63 9.64 1.37
C PRO A 153 1.95 10.02 0.68
N THR A 154 2.93 10.40 1.49
CA THR A 154 4.32 10.55 1.04
C THR A 154 4.93 9.19 0.68
N PRO A 155 5.95 9.13 -0.19
CA PRO A 155 6.65 7.87 -0.49
C PRO A 155 7.16 7.16 0.76
N GLU A 156 7.64 7.91 1.77
CA GLU A 156 8.12 7.38 3.04
C GLU A 156 7.00 6.74 3.86
N GLU A 157 5.82 7.37 3.91
CA GLU A 157 4.63 6.81 4.56
C GLU A 157 4.15 5.55 3.83
N GLU A 158 4.14 5.54 2.50
CA GLU A 158 3.78 4.36 1.72
C GLU A 158 4.76 3.20 1.96
N PHE A 159 6.07 3.49 1.99
CA PHE A 159 7.11 2.50 2.26
C PHE A 159 6.99 1.93 3.67
N SER A 160 6.80 2.79 4.68
CA SER A 160 6.62 2.39 6.06
C SER A 160 5.37 1.53 6.23
N ALA A 161 4.23 1.93 5.65
CA ALA A 161 2.98 1.18 5.73
C ALA A 161 3.11 -0.19 5.05
N PHE A 162 3.77 -0.27 3.89
CA PHE A 162 4.03 -1.53 3.21
C PHE A 162 4.92 -2.45 4.05
N THR A 163 5.98 -1.91 4.65
CA THR A 163 6.91 -2.65 5.51
C THR A 163 6.20 -3.21 6.74
N GLU A 164 5.40 -2.40 7.44
CA GLU A 164 4.65 -2.86 8.60
C GLU A 164 3.61 -3.92 8.23
N PHE A 165 2.92 -3.77 7.09
CA PHE A 165 1.99 -4.80 6.63
C PHE A 165 2.70 -6.12 6.30
N TYR A 166 3.89 -6.06 5.68
CA TYR A 166 4.71 -7.24 5.41
C TYR A 166 5.18 -7.95 6.68
N ARG A 167 5.37 -7.22 7.78
CA ARG A 167 5.73 -7.77 9.11
C ARG A 167 4.52 -8.31 9.87
N ALA A 168 3.38 -7.63 9.76
CA ALA A 168 2.18 -7.95 10.52
C ALA A 168 1.34 -9.08 9.90
N SER A 169 1.48 -9.34 8.61
CA SER A 169 0.68 -10.33 7.88
C SER A 169 1.51 -11.16 6.92
N PRO A 170 1.30 -12.49 6.85
CA PRO A 170 1.99 -13.36 5.91
C PRO A 170 1.47 -13.20 4.47
N TYR A 171 0.50 -12.31 4.21
CA TYR A 171 -0.18 -12.21 2.92
C TYR A 171 0.78 -12.07 1.74
N TYR A 172 1.66 -11.07 1.78
CA TYR A 172 2.65 -10.87 0.71
C TYR A 172 3.76 -11.91 0.76
N GLN A 173 4.21 -12.31 1.96
CA GLN A 173 5.26 -13.31 2.13
C GLN A 173 4.87 -14.65 1.51
N PHE A 174 3.66 -15.13 1.79
CA PHE A 174 3.11 -16.37 1.25
C PHE A 174 3.12 -16.32 -0.28
N ALA A 175 2.60 -15.24 -0.85
CA ALA A 175 2.41 -15.15 -2.28
C ALA A 175 3.76 -14.94 -3.03
N HIS A 176 4.69 -14.19 -2.45
CA HIS A 176 6.08 -14.12 -2.93
C HIS A 176 6.79 -15.47 -2.84
N PHE A 177 6.66 -16.19 -1.73
CA PHE A 177 7.28 -17.50 -1.54
C PHE A 177 6.77 -18.51 -2.56
N THR A 178 5.45 -18.62 -2.74
CA THR A 178 4.85 -19.52 -3.72
C THR A 178 5.27 -19.15 -5.15
N ALA A 179 5.32 -17.87 -5.50
CA ALA A 179 5.79 -17.43 -6.81
C ALA A 179 7.27 -17.77 -7.03
N ASN A 180 8.13 -17.45 -6.06
CA ASN A 180 9.57 -17.74 -6.16
C ASN A 180 9.85 -19.24 -6.24
N GLN A 181 9.09 -20.06 -5.51
CA GLN A 181 9.19 -21.52 -5.59
C GLN A 181 8.85 -22.04 -7.00
N ALA A 182 7.75 -21.57 -7.58
CA ALA A 182 7.37 -21.93 -8.95
C ALA A 182 8.42 -21.47 -9.99
N ILE A 183 9.04 -20.30 -9.78
CA ILE A 183 10.13 -19.79 -10.62
C ILE A 183 11.35 -20.70 -10.56
N VAL A 184 11.77 -21.09 -9.35
CA VAL A 184 12.91 -21.97 -9.12
C VAL A 184 12.68 -23.33 -9.79
N GLU A 185 11.52 -23.94 -9.57
CA GLU A 185 11.17 -25.24 -10.17
C GLU A 185 11.20 -25.18 -11.70
N ALA A 186 10.65 -24.12 -12.29
CA ALA A 186 10.67 -23.96 -13.74
C ALA A 186 12.07 -23.69 -14.30
N PHE A 187 12.92 -22.98 -13.56
CA PHE A 187 14.32 -22.81 -13.90
C PHE A 187 15.08 -24.16 -13.89
N GLU A 188 14.82 -25.02 -12.91
CA GLU A 188 15.43 -26.35 -12.84
C GLU A 188 14.92 -27.28 -13.96
N ASN A 189 13.62 -27.25 -14.25
CA ASN A 189 13.03 -28.06 -15.32
C ASN A 189 13.60 -27.73 -16.72
N GLU A 190 14.08 -26.50 -16.90
CA GLU A 190 14.67 -26.01 -18.15
C GLU A 190 16.22 -26.02 -18.13
N GLU A 191 16.85 -26.67 -17.14
CA GLU A 191 18.31 -26.67 -16.92
C GLU A 191 19.14 -27.01 -18.18
N LYS A 192 18.65 -27.93 -19.02
CA LYS A 192 19.33 -28.34 -20.27
C LYS A 192 19.28 -27.26 -21.36
N ARG A 193 18.33 -26.33 -21.27
CA ARG A 193 18.04 -25.32 -22.31
C ARG A 193 18.43 -23.92 -21.88
N ASN A 194 18.30 -23.61 -20.60
CA ASN A 194 18.48 -22.25 -20.11
C ASN A 194 19.96 -21.86 -19.91
N GLY A 195 20.87 -22.84 -19.88
CA GLY A 195 22.31 -22.60 -19.73
C GLY A 195 22.64 -21.75 -18.49
N GLY A 196 21.87 -21.88 -17.41
CA GLY A 196 22.05 -21.12 -16.18
C GLY A 196 21.50 -19.70 -16.20
N ARG A 197 20.73 -19.30 -17.23
CA ARG A 197 20.16 -17.94 -17.33
C ARG A 197 18.67 -17.89 -16.98
N ILE A 198 18.29 -16.91 -16.19
CA ILE A 198 16.91 -16.61 -15.85
C ILE A 198 16.65 -15.10 -16.00
N HIS A 199 15.54 -14.77 -16.66
CA HIS A 199 15.07 -13.39 -16.83
C HIS A 199 13.67 -13.25 -16.24
N VAL A 200 13.56 -12.48 -15.17
CA VAL A 200 12.30 -12.13 -14.53
C VAL A 200 11.84 -10.76 -15.02
N ILE A 201 10.56 -10.67 -15.41
CA ILE A 201 9.86 -9.42 -15.71
C ILE A 201 8.79 -9.22 -14.63
N ASP A 202 8.96 -8.18 -13.83
CA ASP A 202 8.04 -7.77 -12.78
C ASP A 202 7.32 -6.49 -13.17
N PHE A 203 6.01 -6.57 -13.39
CA PHE A 203 5.20 -5.43 -13.82
C PHE A 203 4.88 -4.42 -12.71
N ASP A 204 5.20 -4.73 -11.46
CA ASP A 204 5.06 -3.83 -10.31
C ASP A 204 6.14 -4.11 -9.27
N VAL A 205 7.39 -3.75 -9.59
CA VAL A 205 8.54 -4.05 -8.72
C VAL A 205 8.43 -3.38 -7.36
N SER A 206 7.71 -2.25 -7.28
CA SER A 206 7.43 -1.51 -6.06
C SER A 206 8.71 -1.35 -5.23
N TYR A 207 8.81 -2.02 -4.08
CA TYR A 207 9.97 -1.94 -3.20
C TYR A 207 10.91 -3.16 -3.28
N GLY A 208 10.70 -4.08 -4.22
CA GLY A 208 11.58 -5.22 -4.47
C GLY A 208 11.61 -6.32 -3.39
N PHE A 209 10.68 -6.32 -2.43
CA PHE A 209 10.71 -7.24 -1.26
C PHE A 209 10.63 -8.73 -1.64
N GLN A 210 10.09 -9.05 -2.83
CA GLN A 210 10.01 -10.43 -3.32
C GLN A 210 11.38 -11.01 -3.68
N TRP A 211 12.26 -10.20 -4.27
CA TRP A 211 13.40 -10.70 -5.02
C TRP A 211 14.60 -11.18 -4.20
N PRO A 212 14.90 -10.66 -2.99
CA PRO A 212 16.00 -11.17 -2.16
C PRO A 212 15.93 -12.67 -1.89
N SER A 213 14.75 -13.24 -1.63
CA SER A 213 14.62 -14.68 -1.37
C SER A 213 14.86 -15.53 -2.62
N LEU A 214 14.48 -15.04 -3.81
CA LEU A 214 14.82 -15.69 -5.08
C LEU A 214 16.32 -15.61 -5.37
N ILE A 215 16.93 -14.44 -5.17
CA ILE A 215 18.37 -14.22 -5.34
C ILE A 215 19.15 -15.21 -4.46
N GLN A 216 18.79 -15.32 -3.17
CA GLN A 216 19.43 -16.26 -2.25
C GLN A 216 19.23 -17.70 -2.71
N SER A 217 17.99 -18.10 -3.02
CA SER A 217 17.67 -19.47 -3.43
C SER A 217 18.41 -19.91 -4.69
N LEU A 218 18.60 -19.01 -5.66
CA LEU A 218 19.39 -19.27 -6.85
C LEU A 218 20.89 -19.30 -6.53
N SER A 219 21.38 -18.39 -5.70
CA SER A 219 22.79 -18.39 -5.24
C SER A 219 23.17 -19.69 -4.54
N ASP A 220 22.29 -20.23 -3.69
CA ASP A 220 22.52 -21.48 -2.95
C ASP A 220 22.57 -22.71 -3.86
N LYS A 221 21.86 -22.66 -5.00
CA LYS A 221 21.87 -23.70 -6.03
C LYS A 221 23.02 -23.56 -7.02
N ALA A 222 23.53 -22.34 -7.20
CA ALA A 222 24.65 -22.08 -8.06
C ALA A 222 25.95 -22.68 -7.50
N SER A 223 26.86 -23.05 -8.39
CA SER A 223 28.19 -23.51 -8.02
C SER A 223 29.23 -22.84 -8.89
N SER A 224 30.49 -22.88 -8.48
CA SER A 224 31.57 -22.28 -9.29
C SER A 224 31.75 -22.95 -10.65
N SER A 225 31.32 -24.21 -10.81
CA SER A 225 31.30 -24.92 -12.11
C SER A 225 30.01 -24.67 -12.92
N LYS A 226 28.97 -24.14 -12.27
CA LYS A 226 27.67 -23.85 -12.88
C LYS A 226 27.09 -22.55 -12.32
N PRO A 227 27.66 -21.39 -12.72
CA PRO A 227 27.17 -20.10 -12.27
C PRO A 227 25.78 -19.83 -12.83
N ILE A 228 24.96 -19.11 -12.06
CA ILE A 228 23.63 -18.68 -12.48
C ILE A 228 23.67 -17.19 -12.79
N SER A 229 22.98 -16.78 -13.86
CA SER A 229 22.79 -15.39 -14.24
C SER A 229 21.31 -15.03 -14.10
N LEU A 230 21.02 -14.14 -13.18
CA LEU A 230 19.69 -13.60 -12.92
C LEU A 230 19.60 -12.15 -13.41
N ARG A 231 18.68 -11.93 -14.34
CA ARG A 231 18.24 -10.59 -14.74
C ARG A 231 16.83 -10.33 -14.24
N ILE A 232 16.60 -9.17 -13.62
CA ILE A 232 15.27 -8.69 -13.25
C ILE A 232 15.01 -7.38 -14.00
N THR A 233 13.97 -7.35 -14.82
CA THR A 233 13.40 -6.12 -15.39
C THR A 233 12.17 -5.75 -14.56
N GLY A 234 12.26 -4.64 -13.81
CA GLY A 234 11.21 -4.19 -12.90
C GLY A 234 10.51 -2.93 -13.39
N PHE A 235 9.18 -2.91 -13.36
CA PHE A 235 8.38 -1.74 -13.68
C PHE A 235 7.99 -0.97 -12.42
N GLY A 236 8.29 0.32 -12.38
CA GLY A 236 8.06 1.20 -11.23
C GLY A 236 7.31 2.48 -11.58
N ARG A 237 6.86 3.21 -10.54
CA ARG A 237 6.03 4.42 -10.70
C ARG A 237 6.83 5.70 -10.91
N SER A 238 8.07 5.75 -10.43
CA SER A 238 8.99 6.87 -10.57
C SER A 238 10.42 6.36 -10.79
N VAL A 239 11.31 7.26 -11.21
CA VAL A 239 12.74 6.95 -11.35
C VAL A 239 13.35 6.68 -9.98
N ASP A 240 13.05 7.53 -9.00
CA ASP A 240 13.56 7.38 -7.62
C ASP A 240 13.19 6.00 -7.01
N GLU A 241 11.94 5.54 -7.20
CA GLU A 241 11.49 4.21 -6.73
C GLU A 241 12.32 3.07 -7.36
N LEU A 242 12.64 3.21 -8.65
CA LEU A 242 13.42 2.22 -9.38
C LEU A 242 14.90 2.23 -8.96
N GLU A 243 15.50 3.41 -8.79
CA GLU A 243 16.89 3.56 -8.34
C GLU A 243 17.08 3.03 -6.92
N GLU A 244 16.18 3.34 -6.00
CA GLU A 244 16.21 2.81 -4.63
C GLU A 244 16.02 1.29 -4.58
N THR A 245 15.18 0.75 -5.47
CA THR A 245 14.97 -0.70 -5.58
C THR A 245 16.19 -1.38 -6.18
N GLU A 246 16.77 -0.82 -7.25
CA GLU A 246 18.01 -1.30 -7.84
C GLU A 246 19.13 -1.35 -6.81
N MET A 247 19.38 -0.24 -6.12
CA MET A 247 20.41 -0.14 -5.09
C MET A 247 20.26 -1.25 -4.04
N ARG A 248 19.05 -1.47 -3.52
CA ARG A 248 18.80 -2.50 -2.51
C ARG A 248 19.05 -3.91 -3.04
N LEU A 249 18.58 -4.22 -4.25
CA LEU A 249 18.74 -5.54 -4.84
C LEU A 249 20.19 -5.84 -5.25
N VAL A 250 20.89 -4.86 -5.84
CA VAL A 250 22.31 -4.99 -6.22
C VAL A 250 23.16 -5.15 -4.96
N ASN A 251 22.92 -4.36 -3.93
CA ASN A 251 23.65 -4.49 -2.66
C ASN A 251 23.41 -5.87 -2.02
N PHE A 252 22.17 -6.36 -2.02
CA PHE A 252 21.87 -7.71 -1.53
C PHE A 252 22.60 -8.78 -2.35
N ALA A 253 22.50 -8.72 -3.68
CA ALA A 253 23.11 -9.69 -4.58
C ALA A 253 24.65 -9.68 -4.56
N SER A 254 25.28 -8.57 -4.14
CA SER A 254 26.74 -8.50 -4.00
C SER A 254 27.30 -9.49 -2.96
N GLY A 255 26.46 -9.97 -2.03
CA GLY A 255 26.81 -11.03 -1.10
C GLY A 255 26.76 -12.46 -1.69
N CYS A 256 26.27 -12.61 -2.93
CA CYS A 256 26.04 -13.90 -3.58
C CYS A 256 27.14 -14.22 -4.62
N ASN A 257 28.25 -14.81 -4.17
CA ASN A 257 29.46 -14.99 -5.00
C ASN A 257 29.30 -15.85 -6.26
N ASN A 258 28.32 -16.76 -6.31
CA ASN A 258 28.10 -17.67 -7.44
C ASN A 258 26.95 -17.24 -8.36
N LEU A 259 26.42 -16.02 -8.17
CA LEU A 259 25.29 -15.48 -8.91
C LEU A 259 25.68 -14.18 -9.60
N PHE A 260 25.51 -14.12 -10.92
CA PHE A 260 25.57 -12.86 -11.66
C PHE A 260 24.19 -12.21 -11.63
N PHE A 261 24.11 -11.01 -11.06
CA PHE A 261 22.86 -10.28 -10.93
C PHE A 261 22.85 -9.01 -11.79
N LYS A 262 21.73 -8.76 -12.47
CA LYS A 262 21.48 -7.52 -13.19
C LYS A 262 20.04 -7.05 -12.96
N PHE A 263 19.87 -5.78 -12.63
CA PHE A 263 18.58 -5.12 -12.59
C PHE A 263 18.42 -4.17 -13.79
N GLU A 264 17.19 -3.96 -14.22
CA GLU A 264 16.80 -2.96 -15.22
C GLU A 264 15.45 -2.37 -14.84
N GLY A 265 15.43 -1.09 -14.46
CA GLY A 265 14.20 -0.36 -14.16
C GLY A 265 13.54 0.21 -15.42
N ILE A 266 12.22 0.04 -15.54
CA ILE A 266 11.42 0.66 -16.60
C ILE A 266 10.27 1.46 -15.98
N LEU A 267 10.13 2.72 -16.34
CA LEU A 267 9.03 3.56 -15.87
C LEU A 267 7.69 3.05 -16.46
N ARG A 268 6.71 2.81 -15.60
CA ARG A 268 5.35 2.38 -16.00
C ARG A 268 4.72 3.45 -16.90
N GLY A 269 4.16 3.02 -18.04
CA GLY A 269 3.53 3.92 -19.02
C GLY A 269 4.49 4.62 -19.99
N SER A 270 5.81 4.38 -19.86
CA SER A 270 6.79 4.86 -20.84
C SER A 270 6.70 4.13 -22.18
N SER A 271 7.03 4.80 -23.29
CA SER A 271 7.14 4.21 -24.63
C SER A 271 8.16 3.07 -24.71
N THR A 272 9.15 3.05 -23.81
CA THR A 272 10.17 2.00 -23.68
C THR A 272 9.58 0.64 -23.24
N CYS A 273 8.33 0.61 -22.75
CA CYS A 273 7.63 -0.62 -22.38
C CYS A 273 7.47 -1.61 -23.56
N ASN A 274 7.55 -1.13 -24.80
CA ASN A 274 7.42 -1.96 -26.00
C ASN A 274 8.71 -2.70 -26.38
N ASP A 275 9.87 -2.31 -25.81
CA ASP A 275 11.18 -2.80 -26.21
C ASP A 275 11.89 -3.60 -25.09
N ILE A 276 11.14 -4.46 -24.39
CA ILE A 276 11.73 -5.34 -23.36
C ILE A 276 12.68 -6.33 -24.05
N ARG A 277 13.99 -6.18 -23.79
CA ARG A 277 15.01 -7.09 -24.31
C ARG A 277 14.98 -8.42 -23.57
N ILE A 278 14.21 -9.37 -24.08
CA ILE A 278 14.18 -10.76 -23.58
C ILE A 278 15.50 -11.44 -23.92
N GLU A 279 16.17 -12.00 -22.90
CA GLU A 279 17.38 -12.80 -23.14
C GLU A 279 17.04 -14.11 -23.85
N LYS A 280 17.82 -14.43 -24.90
CA LYS A 280 17.70 -15.73 -25.56
C LYS A 280 18.13 -16.83 -24.60
N TYR A 281 17.42 -17.95 -24.62
CA TYR A 281 17.72 -19.11 -23.79
C TYR A 281 17.65 -18.82 -22.29
N SER A 282 16.90 -17.81 -21.83
CA SER A 282 16.59 -17.66 -20.40
C SER A 282 15.24 -18.32 -20.09
N THR A 283 15.09 -18.85 -18.88
CA THR A 283 13.74 -19.06 -18.33
C THR A 283 13.10 -17.67 -18.14
N LEU A 284 12.03 -17.38 -18.88
CA LEU A 284 11.32 -16.10 -18.81
C LEU A 284 10.15 -16.21 -17.84
N VAL A 285 10.12 -15.31 -16.86
CA VAL A 285 9.04 -15.21 -15.87
C VAL A 285 8.34 -13.88 -16.03
N ARG A 286 7.01 -13.90 -16.04
CA ARG A 286 6.16 -12.69 -16.00
C ARG A 286 5.24 -12.77 -14.79
N GLY A 287 5.35 -11.81 -13.87
CA GLY A 287 4.59 -11.79 -12.62
C GLY A 287 3.98 -10.43 -12.32
N LYS A 288 2.82 -10.43 -11.66
CA LYS A 288 2.26 -9.25 -10.98
C LYS A 288 1.60 -9.67 -9.67
N VAL A 289 1.96 -8.97 -8.59
CA VAL A 289 1.31 -9.06 -7.28
C VAL A 289 0.34 -7.89 -7.15
N THR A 290 -0.96 -8.14 -7.29
CA THR A 290 -1.94 -7.08 -7.47
C THR A 290 -2.29 -6.41 -6.13
N LYS A 291 -2.03 -5.10 -6.02
CA LYS A 291 -2.61 -4.25 -4.98
C LYS A 291 -4.09 -3.97 -5.32
N ALA A 292 -4.95 -3.89 -4.32
CA ALA A 292 -6.41 -3.73 -4.48
C ALA A 292 -6.83 -2.51 -5.34
N ARG A 293 -5.98 -1.49 -5.47
CA ARG A 293 -6.25 -0.24 -6.19
C ARG A 293 -6.26 -0.38 -7.72
N GLU A 294 -5.77 -1.49 -8.27
CA GLU A 294 -5.70 -1.75 -9.72
C GLU A 294 -6.52 -2.97 -10.17
N ALA A 295 -7.24 -3.64 -9.26
CA ALA A 295 -7.95 -4.86 -9.59
C ALA A 295 -9.25 -4.56 -10.37
N SER A 296 -9.21 -4.64 -11.70
CA SER A 296 -10.36 -5.21 -12.40
C SER A 296 -10.51 -6.66 -11.92
N TYR A 297 -11.74 -7.18 -11.86
CA TYR A 297 -12.05 -8.55 -11.37
C TYR A 297 -11.29 -9.69 -12.10
N ARG A 298 -10.47 -9.36 -13.11
CA ARG A 298 -9.64 -10.26 -13.92
C ARG A 298 -8.14 -10.25 -13.57
N ASP A 299 -7.66 -9.33 -12.73
CA ASP A 299 -6.22 -9.13 -12.49
C ASP A 299 -5.71 -9.86 -11.25
N SER A 300 -6.33 -10.98 -10.88
CA SER A 300 -5.83 -11.84 -9.81
C SER A 300 -4.59 -12.57 -10.29
N TRP A 301 -3.40 -12.19 -9.78
CA TRP A 301 -2.15 -12.94 -9.84
C TRP A 301 -1.90 -13.76 -11.11
N SER A 302 -1.15 -13.20 -12.07
CA SER A 302 -0.69 -13.95 -13.24
C SER A 302 0.81 -14.24 -13.13
N LEU A 303 1.18 -15.53 -13.07
CA LEU A 303 2.55 -16.00 -13.28
C LEU A 303 2.58 -16.77 -14.60
N CYS A 304 3.34 -16.28 -15.57
CA CYS A 304 3.60 -17.02 -16.81
C CYS A 304 5.08 -17.34 -16.91
N ILE A 305 5.40 -18.61 -17.12
CA ILE A 305 6.77 -19.08 -17.30
C ILE A 305 6.90 -19.70 -18.68
N THR A 306 7.88 -19.23 -19.46
CA THR A 306 8.11 -19.69 -20.83
C THR A 306 9.59 -19.72 -21.14
N THR A 307 10.01 -20.59 -22.05
CA THR A 307 11.31 -20.51 -22.70
C THR A 307 11.15 -19.92 -24.10
N PRO A 308 11.81 -18.78 -24.42
CA PRO A 308 11.72 -18.20 -25.76
C PRO A 308 12.21 -19.21 -26.82
N PRO A 309 11.53 -19.33 -27.97
CA PRO A 309 11.95 -20.25 -29.01
C PRO A 309 13.35 -19.90 -29.53
N CYS A 310 14.14 -20.93 -29.83
CA CYS A 310 15.40 -20.77 -30.56
C CYS A 310 15.08 -20.13 -31.91
N SER A 311 15.51 -18.88 -32.15
CA SER A 311 15.40 -18.30 -33.49
C SER A 311 16.32 -19.08 -34.42
N THR A 312 15.76 -20.03 -35.18
CA THR A 312 16.46 -20.60 -36.33
C THR A 312 16.49 -19.56 -37.44
N ARG A 313 17.58 -18.81 -37.51
CA ARG A 313 18.22 -18.31 -38.74
C ARG A 313 19.54 -17.66 -38.43
#